data_AF-A0A6B3F373-F1
#
_entry.id   AF-A0A6B3F373-F1
#
_cell.length_a   1.000
_cell.length_b   1.000
_cell.length_c   1.000
_cell.angle_alpha   90.00
_cell.angle_beta   90.00
_cell.angle_gamma   90.00
#
_symmetry.space_group_name_H-M   'P 1'
#
loop_
_entity.id
_entity.type
_entity.pdbx_description
1 polymer ?
#
loop_
_entity_poly.entity_id
_entity_poly.type
_entity_poly.pdbx_seq_one_letter_code
_entity_poly.pdbx_strand_id
1 'polypeptide(L)' 'MDRRTPAGALQTVDRALLVLLAFERTRPDWGVTEVATEFGWDTSVAQRLLATLAGRGFLVSDPATRRYRIGPA' A
#
# COMPACT_ATOMS: atom_id res chain seq x y z
N MET A 1 -15.01 -3.02 -6.45
CA MET A 1 -14.03 -3.90 -7.12
C MET A 1 -14.15 -5.29 -6.50
N ASP A 2 -14.93 -6.19 -7.11
CA ASP A 2 -14.87 -7.59 -6.71
C ASP A 2 -13.80 -8.28 -7.55
N ARG A 3 -12.54 -8.11 -7.13
CA ARG A 3 -11.42 -8.89 -7.67
C ARG A 3 -11.41 -10.17 -6.84
N ARG A 4 -12.08 -11.23 -7.32
CA ARG A 4 -11.99 -12.55 -6.70
C ARG A 4 -10.52 -12.92 -6.55
N THR A 5 -10.02 -12.92 -5.32
CA THR A 5 -8.69 -13.41 -4.99
C THR A 5 -8.57 -14.84 -5.55
N PRO A 6 -7.58 -15.15 -6.40
CA PRO A 6 -7.43 -16.48 -6.96
C PRO A 6 -7.31 -17.51 -5.82
N ALA A 7 -7.95 -18.67 -5.98
CA ALA A 7 -7.86 -19.74 -4.99
C ALA A 7 -6.38 -20.11 -4.75
N GLY A 8 -5.92 -19.94 -3.51
CA GLY A 8 -4.52 -20.18 -3.12
C GLY A 8 -3.60 -18.95 -3.16
N ALA A 9 -4.10 -17.76 -3.48
CA ALA A 9 -3.27 -16.55 -3.42
C ALA A 9 -2.89 -16.22 -1.97
N LEU A 10 -1.62 -15.86 -1.77
CA LEU A 10 -1.14 -15.38 -0.48
C LEU A 10 -1.79 -14.03 -0.18
N GLN A 11 -2.67 -14.00 0.82
CA GLN A 11 -3.40 -12.80 1.23
C GLN A 11 -2.48 -11.59 1.43
N THR A 12 -1.28 -11.78 1.99
CA THR A 12 -0.31 -10.71 2.18
C THR A 12 0.21 -10.12 0.87
N VAL A 13 0.45 -10.96 -0.14
CA VAL A 13 0.89 -10.52 -1.46
C VAL A 13 -0.23 -9.79 -2.18
N ASP A 14 -1.45 -10.32 -2.12
CA ASP A 14 -2.64 -9.68 -2.68
C ASP A 14 -2.85 -8.28 -2.09
N ARG A 15 -2.79 -8.14 -0.76
CA ARG A 15 -2.86 -6.84 -0.08
C ARG A 15 -1.76 -5.88 -0.53
N ALA A 16 -0.52 -6.36 -0.66
CA ALA A 16 0.58 -5.51 -1.12
C ALA A 16 0.35 -4.98 -2.55
N LEU A 17 -0.16 -5.83 -3.45
CA LEU A 17 -0.51 -5.43 -4.82
C LEU A 17 -1.69 -4.46 -4.85
N LEU A 18 -2.73 -4.68 -4.02
CA LEU A 18 -3.86 -3.75 -3.89
C LEU A 18 -3.40 -2.36 -3.44
N VAL A 19 -2.44 -2.28 -2.50
CA VAL A 19 -1.86 -0.99 -2.07
C VAL A 19 -1.17 -0.29 -3.24
N LEU A 20 -0.30 -0.98 -3.99
CA LEU A 20 0.39 -0.38 -5.14
C LEU A 20 -0.60 0.11 -6.21
N LEU A 21 -1.67 -0.65 -6.43
CA LEU A 21 -2.71 -0.30 -7.41
C LEU A 21 -3.60 0.88 -6.98
N ALA A 22 -3.57 1.31 -5.72
CA ALA A 22 -4.33 2.47 -5.26
C ALA A 22 -3.62 3.82 -5.46
N PHE A 23 -2.36 3.80 -5.89
CA PHE A 23 -1.65 5.03 -6.26
C PHE A 23 -2.08 5.46 -7.66
N GLU A 24 -2.86 6.53 -7.73
CA GLU A 24 -3.36 7.10 -8.98
C GLU A 24 -2.77 8.48 -9.23
N ARG A 25 -2.84 8.98 -10.47
CA ARG A 25 -2.33 10.33 -10.80
C ARG A 25 -3.04 11.43 -9.99
N THR A 26 -4.33 11.23 -9.69
CA THR A 26 -5.17 12.12 -8.88
C THR A 26 -4.92 11.98 -7.37
N ARG A 27 -4.38 10.85 -6.93
CA ARG A 27 -4.02 10.57 -5.53
C ARG A 27 -2.64 9.89 -5.46
N PRO A 28 -1.56 10.67 -5.65
CA PRO A 28 -0.22 10.12 -5.83
C PRO A 28 0.46 9.77 -4.49
N ASP A 29 -0.10 10.17 -3.36
CA ASP A 29 0.45 9.93 -2.04
C ASP A 29 -0.58 9.46 -1.02
N TRP A 30 -0.12 8.59 -0.12
CA TRP A 30 -0.96 7.89 0.84
C TRP A 30 -0.33 7.88 2.24
N GLY A 31 -1.14 8.20 3.25
CA GLY A 31 -0.79 7.98 4.65
C GLY A 31 -1.09 6.55 5.13
N VAL A 32 -0.44 6.11 6.21
CA VAL A 32 -0.69 4.79 6.82
C VAL A 32 -2.15 4.63 7.25
N THR A 33 -2.72 5.64 7.92
CA THR A 33 -4.11 5.63 8.38
C THR A 33 -5.09 5.66 7.22
N GLU A 34 -4.77 6.38 6.15
CA GLU A 34 -5.61 6.43 4.95
C GLU A 34 -5.69 5.07 4.26
N VAL A 35 -4.56 4.36 4.16
CA VAL A 35 -4.53 2.98 3.62
C VAL A 35 -5.34 2.04 4.52
N ALA A 36 -5.17 2.13 5.84
CA ALA A 36 -5.95 1.34 6.79
C ALA A 36 -7.47 1.56 6.62
N THR A 37 -7.90 2.82 6.53
CA THR A 37 -9.31 3.18 6.34
C THR A 37 -9.85 2.75 4.98
N GLU A 38 -9.11 3.01 3.89
CA GLU A 38 -9.54 2.68 2.52
C GLU A 38 -9.79 1.18 2.35
N PHE A 39 -8.89 0.35 2.85
CA PHE A 39 -8.96 -1.10 2.66
C PHE A 39 -9.59 -1.85 3.84
N GLY A 40 -10.01 -1.15 4.89
CA GLY A 40 -10.58 -1.76 6.09
C GLY A 40 -9.59 -2.68 6.83
N TRP A 41 -8.32 -2.30 6.89
CA TRP A 41 -7.26 -3.06 7.55
C TRP A 41 -6.82 -2.42 8.86
N ASP A 42 -6.21 -3.23 9.72
CA ASP A 42 -5.51 -2.70 10.89
C ASP A 42 -4.36 -1.78 10.48
N THR A 43 -4.16 -0.70 11.24
CA THR A 43 -3.06 0.25 11.04
C THR A 43 -1.69 -0.44 11.04
N SER A 44 -1.51 -1.47 11.87
CA SER A 44 -0.26 -2.25 11.92
C SER A 44 0.00 -3.03 10.62
N VAL A 45 -1.06 -3.55 9.98
CA VAL A 45 -0.97 -4.24 8.68
C VAL A 45 -0.60 -3.25 7.58
N ALA A 46 -1.31 -2.11 7.50
CA ALA A 46 -1.01 -1.05 6.54
C ALA A 46 0.43 -0.54 6.69
N GLN A 47 0.86 -0.28 7.93
CA GLN A 47 2.22 0.17 8.24
C GLN A 47 3.28 -0.83 7.78
N ARG A 48 3.08 -2.13 8.05
CA ARG A 48 4.03 -3.18 7.64
C ARG A 48 4.09 -3.32 6.13
N LEU A 49 2.95 -3.26 5.43
CA LEU A 49 2.92 -3.33 3.97
C LEU A 49 3.66 -2.15 3.34
N LEU A 50 3.32 -0.92 3.75
CA LEU A 50 3.94 0.30 3.22
C LEU A 50 5.45 0.34 3.51
N ALA A 51 5.87 0.04 4.74
CA ALA A 51 7.28 -0.01 5.10
C ALA A 51 8.04 -1.10 4.33
N THR A 52 7.42 -2.27 4.10
CA THR A 52 8.04 -3.36 3.32
C THR A 52 8.22 -2.97 1.87
N LEU A 53 7.20 -2.38 1.25
CA LEU A 53 7.26 -1.90 -0.13
C LEU A 53 8.28 -0.77 -0.28
N ALA A 54 8.37 0.13 0.70
CA ALA A 54 9.36 1.21 0.70
C ALA A 54 10.79 0.69 0.87
N GLY A 55 11.00 -0.26 1.79
CA GLY A 55 12.30 -0.91 1.97
C GLY A 55 12.79 -1.69 0.74
N ARG A 56 11.89 -2.02 -0.19
CA ARG A 56 12.19 -2.65 -1.48
C ARG A 56 12.22 -1.67 -2.67
N GLY A 57 11.98 -0.38 -2.44
CA GLY A 57 12.03 0.65 -3.48
C GLY A 57 10.75 0.81 -4.32
N PHE A 58 9.71 0.01 -4.07
CA PHE A 58 8.41 0.17 -4.76
C PHE A 58 7.66 1.41 -4.27
N LEU A 59 7.94 1.85 -3.04
CA LEU A 59 7.44 3.10 -2.49
C LEU A 59 8.60 3.95 -1.96
N VAL A 60 8.35 5.25 -1.82
CA VAL A 60 9.23 6.19 -1.11
C VAL A 60 8.40 6.90 -0.06
N SER A 61 8.92 6.96 1.18
CA SER A 61 8.31 7.74 2.26
C SER A 61 8.86 9.16 2.23
N ASP A 62 7.97 10.15 2.23
CA ASP A 62 8.31 11.54 2.44
C ASP A 62 8.61 11.77 3.92
N PRO A 63 9.84 12.19 4.30
CA PRO A 63 10.21 12.38 5.70
C PRO A 63 9.47 13.53 6.39
N ALA A 64 8.97 14.53 5.64
CA ALA A 64 8.25 15.67 6.19
C ALA A 64 6.79 15.33 6.49
N THR A 65 6.13 14.60 5.59
CA THR A 65 4.69 14.31 5.69
C THR A 65 4.39 12.90 6.19
N ARG A 66 5.39 12.01 6.21
CA ARG A 66 5.27 10.55 6.46
C ARG A 66 4.28 9.86 5.51
N ARG A 67 4.07 10.44 4.33
CA ARG A 67 3.23 9.86 3.27
C ARG A 67 4.10 9.07 2.30
N TYR A 68 3.53 8.02 1.73
CA TYR A 68 4.20 7.17 0.76
C TYR A 68 3.82 7.60 -0.66
N ARG A 69 4.73 7.39 -1.62
CA ARG A 69 4.55 7.60 -3.06
C ARG A 69 5.14 6.43 -3.83
N ILE A 70 4.74 6.23 -5.10
CA ILE A 70 5.36 5.24 -5.98
C ILE A 70 6.85 5.53 -6.14
N GLY A 71 7.67 4.50 -5.91
CA GLY A 71 9.12 4.54 -6.06
C GLY A 71 9.60 4.06 -7.43
N PRO A 72 10.91 4.10 -7.67
CA PRO A 72 11.50 3.87 -8.98
C PRO A 72 11.72 2.38 -9.36
N ALA A 73 11.40 1.44 -8.47
CA ALA A 73 11.61 0.01 -8.70
C ALA A 73 10.69 -0.60 -9.77
#